data_AF-A0A9E5NNH3-F1
#
_entry.id   AF-A0A9E5NNH3-F1
#
_cell.length_a   1.000
_cell.length_b   1.000
_cell.length_c   1.000
_cell.angle_alpha   90.00
_cell.angle_beta   90.00
_cell.angle_gamma   90.00
#
_symmetry.space_group_name_H-M   'P 1'
#
loop_
_entity.id
_entity.type
_entity.pdbx_description
1 polymer ?
#
loop_
_entity_poly.entity_id
_entity_poly.type
_entity_poly.pdbx_seq_one_letter_code
_entity_poly.pdbx_strand_id
1 'polypeptide(L)'
;MEHFCHAVPDSQAMTKRDGTARPDLTTSEYEAWREFIWQQSGLYFPENHREFLARRIWERMRIRQIHSCGEYYHFVRFNLQGGRDKEWEELLELLVICETGFFRHEPSFRALAEILPHLLLRNQERGLNTLRMWSAGCSTGQEAYSLAMLFLETVRFLELWQVEIMATDISRRALEKARRGLYKPFEVKFMPEHYRDKYLTAEGGAGATASIASLRSTTRYRVV
;
A
#
# COMPACT_ATOMS: atom_id res chain seq x y z
N MET A 1 1.93 -4.67 43.19
CA MET A 1 3.20 -5.15 42.62
C MET A 1 2.93 -6.51 42.03
N GLU A 2 3.14 -6.62 40.73
CA GLU A 2 3.63 -7.80 39.99
C GLU A 2 3.08 -7.78 38.57
N HIS A 3 4.04 -7.69 37.65
CA HIS A 3 3.90 -7.58 36.22
C HIS A 3 3.47 -8.93 35.62
N PHE A 4 2.39 -8.96 34.84
CA PHE A 4 2.13 -10.06 33.92
C PHE A 4 2.59 -9.68 32.51
N CYS A 5 3.85 -10.03 32.23
CA CYS A 5 4.44 -10.06 30.90
C CYS A 5 3.89 -11.31 30.20
N HIS A 6 2.99 -11.16 29.23
CA HIS A 6 2.56 -12.27 28.39
C HIS A 6 3.58 -12.50 27.28
N ALA A 7 4.41 -13.52 27.47
CA ALA A 7 5.30 -14.07 26.46
C ALA A 7 4.50 -14.61 25.26
N VAL A 8 4.93 -14.24 24.06
CA VAL A 8 4.49 -14.83 22.80
C VAL A 8 5.19 -16.20 22.66
N PRO A 9 4.48 -17.30 22.36
CA PRO A 9 5.11 -18.60 22.22
C PRO A 9 5.92 -18.69 20.92
N ASP A 10 7.15 -19.20 21.06
CA ASP A 10 8.05 -19.59 19.98
C ASP A 10 7.37 -20.56 19.01
N SER A 11 7.13 -20.11 17.77
CA SER A 11 6.63 -20.97 16.71
C SER A 11 7.80 -21.69 16.01
N GLN A 12 8.47 -22.58 16.73
CA GLN A 12 9.26 -23.65 16.11
C GLN A 12 8.37 -24.89 15.95
N ALA A 13 7.87 -25.13 14.73
CA ALA A 13 7.72 -26.45 14.11
C ALA A 13 6.83 -26.37 12.87
N MET A 14 7.42 -26.38 11.68
CA MET A 14 6.86 -27.06 10.50
C MET A 14 7.98 -27.29 9.49
N THR A 15 8.84 -28.27 9.79
CA THR A 15 9.74 -28.90 8.84
C THR A 15 9.00 -30.06 8.15
N LYS A 16 8.56 -29.83 6.91
CA LYS A 16 8.52 -30.88 5.89
C LYS A 16 9.34 -30.41 4.70
N ARG A 17 10.44 -31.13 4.47
CA ARG A 17 11.44 -30.88 3.44
C ARG A 17 10.88 -31.31 2.08
N ASP A 18 10.70 -30.35 1.17
CA ASP A 18 10.75 -30.59 -0.27
C ASP A 18 12.16 -30.23 -0.77
N GLY A 19 12.81 -31.18 -1.43
CA GLY A 19 14.23 -31.19 -1.77
C GLY A 19 14.65 -30.31 -2.95
N THR A 20 14.47 -28.99 -2.85
CA THR A 20 15.30 -28.04 -3.60
C THR A 20 15.79 -26.99 -2.62
N ALA A 21 17.08 -27.02 -2.28
CA ALA A 21 17.70 -25.99 -1.45
C ALA A 21 17.38 -24.61 -2.04
N ARG A 22 16.97 -23.67 -1.18
CA ARG A 22 16.75 -22.28 -1.59
C ARG A 22 18.08 -21.74 -2.13
N PRO A 23 18.17 -21.37 -3.43
CA PRO A 23 19.40 -20.80 -3.95
C PRO A 23 19.56 -19.41 -3.33
N ASP A 24 20.61 -19.24 -2.55
CA ASP A 24 21.08 -17.92 -2.19
C ASP A 24 21.65 -17.25 -3.44
N LEU A 25 21.27 -15.99 -3.66
CA LEU A 25 21.88 -15.19 -4.71
C LEU A 25 23.38 -15.07 -4.44
N THR A 26 24.20 -15.32 -5.45
CA THR A 26 25.61 -14.92 -5.40
C THR A 26 25.72 -13.41 -5.21
N THR A 27 26.87 -12.92 -4.74
CA THR A 27 27.05 -11.48 -4.50
C THR A 27 26.88 -10.67 -5.79
N SER A 28 27.40 -11.17 -6.92
CA SER A 28 27.24 -10.54 -8.23
C SER A 28 25.78 -10.52 -8.70
N GLU A 29 25.03 -11.62 -8.52
CA GLU A 29 23.59 -11.66 -8.84
C GLU A 29 22.80 -10.69 -7.98
N TYR A 30 23.09 -10.65 -6.68
CA TYR A 30 22.43 -9.73 -5.75
C TYR A 30 22.66 -8.27 -6.15
N GLU A 31 23.90 -7.89 -6.44
CA GLU A 31 24.24 -6.54 -6.89
C GLU A 31 23.55 -6.20 -8.22
N ALA A 32 23.53 -7.13 -9.17
CA ALA A 32 22.87 -6.94 -10.46
C ALA A 32 21.35 -6.76 -10.32
N TRP A 33 20.70 -7.52 -9.43
CA TRP A 33 19.29 -7.36 -9.11
C TRP A 33 19.00 -6.06 -8.37
N ARG A 34 19.80 -5.71 -7.36
CA ARG A 34 19.66 -4.47 -6.59
C ARG A 34 19.75 -3.25 -7.50
N GLU A 35 20.76 -3.20 -8.36
CA GLU A 35 20.96 -2.11 -9.31
C GLU A 35 19.80 -2.03 -10.30
N PHE A 36 19.40 -3.15 -10.88
CA PHE A 36 18.28 -3.20 -11.82
C PHE A 36 16.98 -2.72 -11.17
N ILE A 37 16.67 -3.20 -9.96
CA ILE A 37 15.44 -2.82 -9.26
C ILE A 37 15.46 -1.33 -8.91
N TRP A 38 16.58 -0.80 -8.42
CA TRP A 38 16.73 0.64 -8.20
C TRP A 38 16.45 1.40 -9.50
N GLN A 39 17.17 1.11 -10.58
CA GLN A 39 17.02 1.86 -11.83
C GLN A 39 15.59 1.83 -12.40
N GLN A 40 14.86 0.73 -12.22
CA GLN A 40 13.49 0.60 -12.74
C GLN A 40 12.39 1.12 -11.82
N SER A 41 12.60 1.11 -10.49
CA SER A 41 11.53 1.38 -9.51
C SER A 41 11.86 2.43 -8.45
N GLY A 42 13.13 2.78 -8.28
CA GLY A 42 13.62 3.58 -7.16
C GLY A 42 13.70 2.80 -5.83
N LEU A 43 13.28 1.54 -5.76
CA LEU A 43 13.40 0.72 -4.55
C LEU A 43 14.85 0.29 -4.34
N TYR A 44 15.37 0.56 -3.14
CA TYR A 44 16.71 0.16 -2.74
C TYR A 44 16.67 -0.96 -1.71
N PHE A 45 17.48 -2.00 -1.94
CA PHE A 45 17.63 -3.14 -1.04
C PHE A 45 19.00 -3.08 -0.37
N PRO A 46 19.08 -2.71 0.93
CA PRO A 46 20.33 -2.75 1.68
C PRO A 46 20.75 -4.21 1.94
N GLU A 47 22.04 -4.44 2.26
CA GLU A 47 22.59 -5.80 2.42
C GLU A 47 21.82 -6.66 3.44
N ASN A 48 21.33 -6.06 4.52
CA ASN A 48 20.51 -6.74 5.52
C ASN A 48 19.14 -7.21 4.99
N HIS A 49 18.72 -6.80 3.80
CA HIS A 49 17.51 -7.28 3.10
C HIS A 49 17.81 -8.29 1.99
N ARG A 50 19.06 -8.75 1.84
CA ARG A 50 19.46 -9.70 0.79
C ARG A 50 18.64 -10.98 0.79
N GLU A 51 18.41 -11.57 1.96
CA GLU A 51 17.60 -12.77 2.08
C GLU A 51 16.15 -12.52 1.64
N PHE A 52 15.57 -11.36 1.99
CA PHE A 52 14.23 -10.99 1.56
C PHE A 52 14.15 -10.94 0.03
N LEU A 53 15.10 -10.23 -0.61
CA LEU A 53 15.15 -10.12 -2.06
C LEU A 53 15.32 -11.49 -2.73
N ALA A 54 16.27 -12.30 -2.26
CA ALA A 54 16.50 -13.65 -2.76
C ALA A 54 15.25 -14.52 -2.66
N ARG A 55 14.48 -14.41 -1.55
CA ARG A 55 13.23 -15.15 -1.37
C ARG A 55 12.20 -14.82 -2.45
N ARG A 56 12.00 -13.52 -2.72
CA ARG A 56 10.97 -13.04 -3.66
C ARG A 56 11.32 -13.40 -5.09
N ILE A 57 12.59 -13.27 -5.47
CA ILE A 57 13.07 -13.71 -6.78
C ILE A 57 12.85 -15.21 -6.95
N TRP A 58 13.22 -16.02 -5.94
CA TRP A 58 13.03 -17.46 -5.99
C TRP A 58 11.55 -17.87 -6.08
N GLU A 59 10.68 -17.18 -5.35
CA GLU A 59 9.21 -17.36 -5.42
C GLU A 59 8.70 -17.17 -6.85
N ARG A 60 9.15 -16.10 -7.54
CA ARG A 60 8.80 -15.88 -8.95
C ARG A 60 9.38 -16.92 -9.89
N MET A 61 10.66 -17.29 -9.72
CA MET A 61 11.32 -18.33 -10.51
C MET A 61 10.51 -19.64 -10.49
N ARG A 62 10.02 -20.05 -9.31
CA ARG A 62 9.18 -21.24 -9.15
C ARG A 62 7.86 -21.14 -9.90
N ILE A 63 7.17 -19.98 -9.83
CA ILE A 63 5.92 -19.74 -10.58
C ILE A 63 6.15 -19.81 -12.09
N ARG A 64 7.29 -19.31 -12.55
CA ARG A 64 7.68 -19.30 -13.98
C ARG A 64 8.37 -20.57 -14.46
N GLN A 65 8.62 -21.52 -13.56
CA GLN A 65 9.37 -22.76 -13.83
C GLN A 65 10.76 -22.50 -14.42
N ILE A 66 11.40 -21.40 -13.99
CA ILE A 66 12.77 -21.04 -14.37
C ILE A 66 13.71 -21.51 -13.25
N HIS A 67 14.76 -22.25 -13.62
CA HIS A 67 15.63 -22.91 -12.63
C HIS A 67 16.96 -22.19 -12.40
N SER A 68 17.29 -21.20 -13.24
CA SER A 68 18.52 -20.39 -13.13
C SER A 68 18.19 -18.94 -12.81
N CYS A 69 18.88 -18.37 -11.83
CA CYS A 69 18.73 -16.94 -11.49
C CYS A 69 19.16 -16.05 -12.66
N GLY A 70 20.26 -16.40 -13.36
CA GLY A 70 20.70 -15.68 -14.56
C GLY A 70 19.68 -15.72 -15.70
N GLU A 71 19.03 -16.87 -15.92
CA GLU A 71 17.95 -16.99 -16.91
C GLU A 71 16.75 -16.13 -16.53
N TYR A 72 16.35 -16.14 -15.25
CA TYR A 72 15.26 -15.33 -14.75
C TYR A 72 15.57 -13.83 -14.85
N TYR A 73 16.79 -13.43 -14.49
CA TYR A 73 17.26 -12.05 -14.65
C TYR A 73 17.20 -11.60 -16.11
N HIS A 74 17.69 -12.44 -17.03
CA HIS A 74 17.62 -12.15 -18.46
C HIS A 74 16.18 -12.04 -18.95
N PHE A 75 15.27 -12.90 -18.47
CA PHE A 75 13.85 -12.83 -18.79
C PHE A 75 13.22 -11.50 -18.39
N VAL A 76 13.40 -11.09 -17.13
CA VAL A 76 12.82 -9.84 -16.59
C VAL A 76 13.49 -8.59 -17.18
N ARG A 77 14.77 -8.66 -17.52
CA ARG A 77 15.52 -7.49 -18.02
C ARG A 77 15.41 -7.28 -19.54
N PHE A 78 15.43 -8.36 -20.33
CA PHE A 78 15.69 -8.25 -21.78
C PHE A 78 14.66 -8.94 -22.67
N ASN A 79 13.73 -9.77 -22.16
CA ASN A 79 12.85 -10.51 -23.06
C ASN A 79 11.81 -9.60 -23.75
N LEU A 80 12.01 -9.36 -25.05
CA LEU A 80 11.12 -8.53 -25.87
C LEU A 80 10.02 -9.33 -26.59
N GLN A 81 10.03 -10.66 -26.49
CA GLN A 81 9.04 -11.54 -27.14
C GLN A 81 7.69 -11.58 -26.40
N GLY A 82 7.50 -10.72 -25.39
CA GLY A 82 6.27 -10.58 -24.61
C GLY A 82 6.39 -11.17 -23.19
N GLY A 83 5.61 -10.61 -22.26
CA GLY A 83 5.51 -11.10 -20.87
C GLY A 83 6.53 -10.52 -19.89
N ARG A 84 7.56 -9.81 -20.35
CA ARG A 84 8.53 -9.12 -19.49
C ARG A 84 7.87 -8.09 -18.58
N ASP A 85 7.08 -7.16 -19.12
CA ASP A 85 6.47 -6.09 -18.33
C ASP A 85 5.53 -6.65 -17.26
N LYS A 86 4.74 -7.67 -17.64
CA LYS A 86 3.87 -8.38 -16.71
C LYS A 86 4.65 -9.10 -15.63
N GLU A 87 5.76 -9.77 -15.97
CA GLU A 87 6.60 -10.44 -14.98
C GLU A 87 7.27 -9.44 -14.03
N TRP A 88 7.75 -8.32 -14.57
CA TRP A 88 8.32 -7.24 -13.79
C TRP A 88 7.31 -6.69 -12.79
N GLU A 89 6.09 -6.42 -13.23
CA GLU A 89 4.99 -5.99 -12.35
C GLU A 89 4.74 -7.02 -11.25
N GLU A 90 4.62 -8.30 -11.58
CA GLU A 90 4.39 -9.35 -10.58
C GLU A 90 5.56 -9.53 -9.60
N LEU A 91 6.80 -9.35 -10.04
CA LEU A 91 7.96 -9.33 -9.16
C LEU A 91 7.91 -8.13 -8.22
N LEU A 92 7.62 -6.95 -8.77
CA LEU A 92 7.54 -5.70 -8.00
C LEU A 92 6.47 -5.79 -6.89
N GLU A 93 5.31 -6.37 -7.19
CA GLU A 93 4.24 -6.61 -6.20
C GLU A 93 4.69 -7.47 -5.00
N LEU A 94 5.65 -8.38 -5.19
CA LEU A 94 6.21 -9.18 -4.09
C LEU A 94 7.29 -8.45 -3.28
N LEU A 95 7.96 -7.48 -3.91
CA LEU A 95 9.05 -6.71 -3.33
C LEU A 95 8.55 -5.57 -2.44
N VAL A 96 7.35 -5.06 -2.70
CA VAL A 96 6.75 -3.97 -1.92
C VAL A 96 6.11 -4.54 -0.65
N ILE A 97 6.46 -3.99 0.50
CA ILE A 97 5.82 -4.31 1.78
C ILE A 97 4.71 -3.28 2.03
N CYS A 98 3.47 -3.70 1.85
CA CYS A 98 2.28 -2.86 2.04
C CYS A 98 1.65 -3.14 3.41
N GLU A 99 2.04 -2.38 4.43
CA GLU A 99 1.24 -2.25 5.65
C GLU A 99 0.37 -1.01 5.55
N THR A 100 -0.95 -1.19 5.62
CA THR A 100 -1.91 -0.08 5.49
C THR A 100 -3.13 -0.32 6.35
N GLY A 101 -3.82 0.75 6.72
CA GLY A 101 -5.00 0.72 7.55
C GLY A 101 -5.68 2.08 7.60
N PHE A 102 -6.99 2.09 7.84
CA PHE A 102 -7.72 3.33 8.09
C PHE A 102 -7.22 3.95 9.39
N PHE A 103 -6.94 5.26 9.36
CA PHE A 103 -6.43 6.00 10.52
C PHE A 103 -5.23 5.34 11.22
N ARG A 104 -4.34 4.67 10.46
CA ARG A 104 -3.24 3.83 10.99
C ARG A 104 -2.40 4.52 12.06
N HIS A 105 -2.09 5.80 11.87
CA HIS A 105 -1.39 6.62 12.87
C HIS A 105 -2.30 7.75 13.36
N GLU A 106 -3.20 7.39 14.27
CA GLU A 106 -4.21 8.29 14.83
C GLU A 106 -3.64 9.65 15.31
N PRO A 107 -2.48 9.73 15.99
CA PRO A 107 -1.94 11.03 16.41
C PRO A 107 -1.66 11.99 15.25
N SER A 108 -1.23 11.48 14.08
CA SER A 108 -1.01 12.33 12.90
C SER A 108 -2.32 12.88 12.35
N PHE A 109 -3.37 12.07 12.32
CA PHE A 109 -4.69 12.52 11.86
C PHE A 109 -5.30 13.54 12.83
N ARG A 110 -5.11 13.37 14.14
CA ARG A 110 -5.54 14.37 15.14
C ARG A 110 -4.80 15.70 14.96
N ALA A 111 -3.48 15.67 14.83
CA ALA A 111 -2.69 16.87 14.57
C ALA A 111 -3.11 17.55 13.25
N LEU A 112 -3.38 16.78 12.20
CA LEU A 112 -3.88 17.31 10.93
C LEU A 112 -5.25 17.98 11.12
N ALA A 113 -6.16 17.38 11.89
CA ALA A 113 -7.49 17.93 12.20
C ALA A 113 -7.39 19.32 12.85
N GLU A 114 -6.45 19.49 13.79
CA GLU A 114 -6.26 20.75 14.53
C GLU A 114 -5.73 21.88 13.63
N ILE A 115 -4.83 21.56 12.70
CA ILE A 115 -4.24 22.58 11.81
C ILE A 115 -5.10 22.87 10.57
N LEU A 116 -5.98 21.95 10.17
CA LEU A 116 -6.74 22.04 8.93
C LEU A 116 -7.58 23.34 8.82
N PRO A 117 -8.32 23.78 9.85
CA PRO A 117 -9.05 25.06 9.78
C PRO A 117 -8.15 26.26 9.52
N HIS A 118 -6.96 26.29 10.12
CA HIS A 118 -5.98 27.35 9.92
C HIS A 118 -5.42 27.37 8.49
N LEU A 119 -5.18 26.19 7.90
CA LEU A 119 -4.75 26.06 6.51
C LEU A 119 -5.82 26.57 5.53
N LEU A 120 -7.08 26.27 5.82
CA LEU A 120 -8.21 26.72 5.01
C LEU A 120 -8.39 28.23 5.08
N LEU A 121 -8.36 28.81 6.28
CA LEU A 121 -8.45 30.26 6.44
C LEU A 121 -7.34 30.97 5.64
N ARG A 122 -6.09 30.48 5.74
CA ARG A 122 -4.96 31.04 5.00
C ARG A 122 -5.11 30.92 3.49
N ASN A 123 -5.69 29.83 2.98
CA ASN A 123 -5.97 29.69 1.56
C ASN A 123 -7.08 30.65 1.12
N GLN A 124 -8.14 30.81 1.92
CA GLN A 124 -9.24 31.73 1.66
C GLN A 124 -8.79 33.19 1.64
N GLU A 125 -7.91 33.61 2.56
CA GLU A 125 -7.29 34.95 2.57
C GLU A 125 -6.51 35.25 1.28
N ARG A 126 -6.02 34.21 0.60
CA ARG A 126 -5.34 34.32 -0.70
C ARG A 126 -6.29 34.23 -1.89
N GLY A 127 -7.61 34.17 -1.65
CA GLY A 127 -8.64 33.96 -2.67
C GLY A 127 -8.64 32.54 -3.26
N LEU A 128 -8.04 31.58 -2.56
CA LEU A 128 -7.95 30.18 -3.00
C LEU A 128 -8.90 29.32 -2.16
N ASN A 129 -9.98 28.85 -2.77
CA ASN A 129 -10.86 27.88 -2.10
C ASN A 129 -10.53 26.44 -2.50
N THR A 130 -9.23 26.13 -2.64
CA THR A 130 -8.76 24.79 -3.02
C THR A 130 -7.88 24.22 -1.93
N LEU A 131 -8.10 22.94 -1.60
CA LEU A 131 -7.22 22.16 -0.75
C LEU A 131 -6.68 20.96 -1.55
N ARG A 132 -5.36 20.81 -1.57
CA ARG A 132 -4.67 19.70 -2.22
C ARG A 132 -3.97 18.87 -1.16
N MET A 133 -4.25 17.57 -1.15
CA MET A 133 -3.59 16.61 -0.28
C MET A 133 -2.98 15.50 -1.14
N TRP A 134 -1.82 14.99 -0.73
CA TRP A 134 -1.14 13.89 -1.41
C TRP A 134 -0.80 12.79 -0.41
N SER A 135 -1.38 11.60 -0.60
CA SER A 135 -0.96 10.36 0.06
C SER A 135 0.03 9.64 -0.85
N ALA A 136 1.31 9.72 -0.49
CA ALA A 136 2.41 9.09 -1.22
C ALA A 136 2.70 7.70 -0.62
N GLY A 137 2.66 6.65 -1.44
CA GLY A 137 2.67 5.27 -0.95
C GLY A 137 1.32 4.87 -0.34
N CYS A 138 0.22 5.23 -1.01
CA CYS A 138 -1.13 5.09 -0.46
C CYS A 138 -1.59 3.63 -0.30
N SER A 139 -0.84 2.67 -0.84
CA SER A 139 -1.14 1.25 -0.85
C SER A 139 -2.58 1.01 -1.35
N THR A 140 -3.39 0.27 -0.58
CA THR A 140 -4.78 -0.03 -0.97
C THR A 140 -5.76 1.11 -0.69
N GLY A 141 -5.27 2.34 -0.45
CA GLY A 141 -6.01 3.59 -0.45
C GLY A 141 -6.56 4.04 0.91
N GLN A 142 -6.47 3.22 1.96
CA GLN A 142 -7.10 3.51 3.26
C GLN A 142 -6.66 4.85 3.85
N GLU A 143 -5.39 5.23 3.72
CA GLU A 143 -4.88 6.52 4.20
C GLU A 143 -5.53 7.68 3.45
N ALA A 144 -5.55 7.63 2.11
CA ALA A 144 -6.13 8.66 1.28
C ALA A 144 -7.64 8.84 1.54
N TYR A 145 -8.35 7.75 1.85
CA TYR A 145 -9.74 7.81 2.29
C TYR A 145 -9.92 8.33 3.71
N SER A 146 -9.00 8.02 4.62
CA SER A 146 -8.99 8.60 5.96
C SER A 146 -8.82 10.13 5.90
N LEU A 147 -7.97 10.63 4.98
CA LEU A 147 -7.84 12.07 4.70
C LEU A 147 -9.14 12.68 4.18
N ALA A 148 -9.82 12.00 3.25
CA ALA A 148 -11.10 12.45 2.72
C ALA A 148 -12.16 12.55 3.82
N MET A 149 -12.28 11.52 4.66
CA MET A 149 -13.22 11.49 5.78
C MET A 149 -12.88 12.57 6.81
N LEU A 150 -11.60 12.71 7.17
CA LEU A 150 -11.17 13.75 8.11
C LEU A 150 -11.56 15.14 7.62
N PHE A 151 -11.33 15.44 6.34
CA PHE A 151 -11.72 16.71 5.75
C PHE A 151 -13.23 16.95 5.85
N LEU A 152 -14.04 15.95 5.49
CA LEU A 152 -15.50 16.07 5.53
C LEU A 152 -16.07 16.27 6.94
N GLU A 153 -15.39 15.77 7.98
CA GLU A 153 -15.80 16.01 9.37
C GLU A 153 -15.33 17.35 9.93
N THR A 154 -14.18 17.85 9.47
CA THR A 154 -13.55 19.04 10.06
C THR A 154 -14.05 20.34 9.44
N VAL A 155 -14.48 20.29 8.18
CA VAL A 155 -14.70 21.51 7.38
C VAL A 155 -16.18 21.81 7.23
N ARG A 156 -16.56 23.03 7.65
CA ARG A 156 -17.90 23.58 7.40
C ARG A 156 -17.95 24.27 6.04
N PHE A 157 -19.14 24.34 5.44
CA PHE A 157 -19.37 24.92 4.11
C PHE A 157 -18.53 24.23 3.02
N LEU A 158 -18.64 22.90 2.97
CA LEU A 158 -17.90 22.05 2.02
C LEU A 158 -18.11 22.48 0.57
N GLU A 159 -19.28 23.02 0.25
CA GLU A 159 -19.67 23.55 -1.07
C GLU A 159 -18.80 24.72 -1.54
N LEU A 160 -18.14 25.43 -0.62
CA LEU A 160 -17.22 26.51 -0.96
C LEU A 160 -15.83 26.00 -1.34
N TRP A 161 -15.50 24.76 -1.00
CA TRP A 161 -14.14 24.21 -1.13
C TRP A 161 -14.02 23.18 -2.23
N GLN A 162 -12.98 23.32 -3.03
CA GLN A 162 -12.55 22.35 -4.01
C GLN A 162 -11.43 21.48 -3.43
N VAL A 163 -11.73 20.22 -3.10
CA VAL A 163 -10.75 19.29 -2.56
C VAL A 163 -10.24 18.31 -3.60
N GLU A 164 -8.92 18.23 -3.70
CA GLU A 164 -8.20 17.25 -4.50
C GLU A 164 -7.34 16.37 -3.59
N ILE A 165 -7.57 15.06 -3.65
CA ILE A 165 -6.73 14.07 -2.97
C ILE A 165 -6.05 13.25 -4.06
N MET A 166 -4.73 13.40 -4.14
CA MET A 166 -3.89 12.57 -4.97
C MET A 166 -3.38 11.40 -4.14
N ALA A 167 -3.55 10.18 -4.64
CA ALA A 167 -3.10 8.96 -4.00
C ALA A 167 -2.20 8.23 -5.01
N THR A 168 -0.93 8.04 -4.66
CA THR A 168 0.06 7.42 -5.55
C THR A 168 0.67 6.21 -4.87
N ASP A 169 0.96 5.16 -5.63
CA ASP A 169 1.69 4.00 -5.15
C ASP A 169 2.43 3.32 -6.31
N ILE A 170 3.43 2.52 -5.97
CA ILE A 170 4.17 1.75 -6.96
C ILE A 170 3.47 0.42 -7.29
N SER A 171 2.68 -0.11 -6.35
CA SER A 171 1.87 -1.31 -6.53
C SER A 171 0.62 -1.02 -7.34
N ARG A 172 0.56 -1.51 -8.58
CA ARG A 172 -0.62 -1.40 -9.44
C ARG A 172 -1.81 -2.15 -8.83
N ARG A 173 -1.57 -3.32 -8.23
CA ARG A 173 -2.63 -4.11 -7.58
C ARG A 173 -3.22 -3.33 -6.39
N ALA A 174 -2.40 -2.63 -5.63
CA ALA A 174 -2.88 -1.81 -4.52
C ALA A 174 -3.69 -0.62 -5.03
N LEU A 175 -3.24 0.05 -6.08
CA LEU A 175 -3.97 1.14 -6.73
C LEU A 175 -5.31 0.69 -7.32
N GLU A 176 -5.38 -0.49 -7.95
CA GLU A 176 -6.64 -1.07 -8.41
C GLU A 176 -7.63 -1.27 -7.26
N LYS A 177 -7.15 -1.79 -6.13
CA LYS A 177 -7.98 -1.95 -4.93
C LYS A 177 -8.41 -0.59 -4.37
N ALA A 178 -7.51 0.39 -4.31
CA ALA A 178 -7.83 1.76 -3.91
C ALA A 178 -8.91 2.36 -4.82
N ARG A 179 -8.79 2.18 -6.15
CA ARG A 179 -9.79 2.57 -7.16
C ARG A 179 -11.11 1.82 -7.04
N ARG A 180 -11.15 0.62 -6.47
CA ARG A 180 -12.40 -0.09 -6.18
C ARG A 180 -13.03 0.36 -4.87
N GLY A 181 -12.23 0.65 -3.85
CA GLY A 181 -12.73 1.14 -2.56
C GLY A 181 -13.59 0.11 -1.83
N LEU A 182 -13.25 -1.16 -2.02
CA LEU A 182 -13.95 -2.31 -1.47
C LEU A 182 -13.00 -3.01 -0.47
N TYR A 183 -13.40 -3.04 0.79
CA TYR A 183 -12.58 -3.55 1.89
C TYR A 183 -13.26 -4.69 2.64
N LYS A 184 -12.49 -5.71 3.00
CA LYS A 184 -12.98 -6.82 3.81
C LYS A 184 -13.21 -6.35 5.27
N PRO A 185 -14.09 -7.01 6.04
CA PRO A 185 -14.39 -6.63 7.42
C PRO A 185 -13.15 -6.46 8.32
N PHE A 186 -12.14 -7.33 8.18
CA PHE A 186 -10.92 -7.23 8.99
C PHE A 186 -10.04 -6.02 8.63
N GLU A 187 -10.18 -5.45 7.44
CA GLU A 187 -9.40 -4.30 6.97
C GLU A 187 -9.94 -2.97 7.50
N VAL A 188 -11.21 -2.96 7.89
CA VAL A 188 -11.90 -1.80 8.47
C VAL A 188 -12.08 -1.91 9.99
N LYS A 189 -11.58 -3.00 10.61
CA LYS A 189 -11.86 -3.32 12.02
C LYS A 189 -11.41 -2.23 13.01
N PHE A 190 -10.32 -1.52 12.69
CA PHE A 190 -9.75 -0.45 13.53
C PHE A 190 -10.22 0.95 13.13
N MET A 191 -11.07 1.06 12.12
CA MET A 191 -11.68 2.33 11.73
C MET A 191 -12.58 2.82 12.88
N PRO A 192 -12.48 4.08 13.34
CA PRO A 192 -13.36 4.59 14.38
C PRO A 192 -14.83 4.45 13.98
N GLU A 193 -15.69 4.09 14.95
CA GLU A 193 -17.09 3.70 14.71
C GLU A 193 -17.88 4.79 13.97
N HIS A 194 -17.73 6.05 14.39
CA HIS A 194 -18.42 7.18 13.74
C HIS A 194 -18.09 7.32 12.25
N TYR A 195 -16.84 7.04 11.84
CA TYR A 195 -16.48 7.02 10.43
C TYR A 195 -17.08 5.79 9.72
N ARG A 196 -17.02 4.62 10.35
CA ARG A 196 -17.53 3.37 9.80
C ARG A 196 -19.02 3.48 9.48
N ASP A 197 -19.82 3.94 10.44
CA ASP A 197 -21.28 3.99 10.32
C ASP A 197 -21.73 5.02 9.26
N LYS A 198 -20.95 6.09 9.08
CA LYS A 198 -21.28 7.17 8.13
C LYS A 198 -20.79 6.91 6.72
N TYR A 199 -19.62 6.30 6.55
CA TYR A 199 -18.94 6.21 5.27
C TYR A 199 -18.86 4.80 4.67
N LEU A 200 -19.14 3.75 5.45
CA LEU A 200 -19.17 2.39 4.95
C LEU A 200 -20.60 1.94 4.67
N THR A 201 -20.83 1.48 3.45
CA THR A 201 -22.03 0.75 3.09
C THR A 201 -21.71 -0.71 2.88
N ALA A 202 -22.60 -1.60 3.29
CA ALA A 202 -22.47 -3.02 3.01
C ALA A 202 -22.80 -3.28 1.53
N GLU A 203 -21.84 -3.82 0.78
CA GLU A 203 -22.05 -4.32 -0.58
C GLU A 203 -21.92 -5.85 -0.62
N GLY A 204 -22.94 -6.52 -1.18
CA GLY A 204 -23.00 -7.97 -1.40
C GLY A 204 -23.62 -8.78 -0.25
N GLY A 205 -23.99 -10.04 -0.56
CA GLY A 205 -24.50 -11.03 0.41
C GLY A 205 -23.41 -11.61 1.32
N ALA A 206 -23.62 -12.82 1.85
CA ALA A 206 -22.75 -13.48 2.85
C ALA A 206 -21.24 -13.34 2.50
N GLY A 207 -20.54 -12.44 3.23
CA GLY A 207 -19.22 -11.92 2.85
C GLY A 207 -19.18 -10.41 2.58
N ALA A 208 -20.10 -9.64 3.18
CA ALA A 208 -20.29 -8.20 2.97
C ALA A 208 -18.97 -7.43 2.93
N THR A 209 -18.76 -6.72 1.83
CA THR A 209 -17.59 -5.87 1.63
C THR A 209 -17.99 -4.44 1.98
N ALA A 210 -17.14 -3.73 2.72
CA ALA A 210 -17.38 -2.34 3.06
C ALA A 210 -16.99 -1.46 1.87
N SER A 211 -17.96 -0.71 1.34
CA SER A 211 -17.79 0.22 0.22
C SER A 211 -17.74 1.65 0.74
N ILE A 212 -16.80 2.43 0.21
CA ILE A 212 -16.63 3.87 0.46
C ILE A 212 -16.93 4.69 -0.81
N ALA A 213 -17.68 4.11 -1.75
CA ALA A 213 -17.97 4.73 -3.04
C ALA A 213 -18.60 6.13 -2.90
N SER A 214 -19.38 6.35 -1.84
CA SER A 214 -20.03 7.63 -1.51
C SER A 214 -19.04 8.79 -1.29
N LEU A 215 -17.80 8.52 -0.89
CA LEU A 215 -16.78 9.56 -0.69
C LEU A 215 -16.25 10.17 -1.99
N ARG A 216 -16.40 9.45 -3.10
CA ARG A 216 -15.82 9.83 -4.39
C ARG A 216 -16.64 10.87 -5.14
N SER A 217 -17.93 11.01 -4.82
CA SER A 217 -18.76 12.07 -5.40
C SER A 217 -18.43 13.46 -4.82
N THR A 218 -17.87 13.51 -3.61
CA THR A 218 -17.65 14.76 -2.86
C THR A 218 -16.21 15.25 -2.91
N THR A 219 -15.25 14.38 -3.21
CA THR A 219 -13.83 14.73 -3.32
C THR A 219 -13.28 14.34 -4.69
N ARG A 220 -12.44 15.19 -5.31
CA ARG A 220 -11.72 14.78 -6.51
C ARG A 220 -10.57 13.88 -6.11
N TYR A 221 -10.89 12.59 -6.05
CA TYR A 221 -9.99 11.52 -5.71
C TYR A 221 -9.29 11.01 -6.98
N ARG A 222 -7.97 11.14 -7.04
CA ARG A 222 -7.16 10.64 -8.15
C ARG A 222 -6.16 9.62 -7.64
N VAL A 223 -6.34 8.38 -8.06
CA VAL A 223 -5.37 7.30 -7.85
C VAL A 223 -4.48 7.21 -9.08
N VAL A 224 -3.23 7.63 -8.94
CA VAL A 224 -2.24 7.58 -10.02
C VAL A 224 -1.33 6.39 -9.79
#